data_AF-A0A0Q6FRN5-F1
#
_entry.id   AF-A0A0Q6FRN5-F1
#
_cell.length_a   1.000
_cell.length_b   1.000
_cell.length_c   1.000
_cell.angle_alpha   90.00
_cell.angle_beta   90.00
_cell.angle_gamma   90.00
#
_symmetry.space_group_name_H-M   'P 1'
#
loop_
_entity.id
_entity.type
_entity.pdbx_description
1 polymer ?
#
loop_
_entity_poly.entity_id
_entity_poly.type
_entity_poly.pdbx_seq_one_letter_code
_entity_poly.pdbx_strand_id
1 'polypeptide(L)'
;MKSPITSTALRSQQRETKARLEALRQAQVEALEEGRTFEHNNEILVEMEKLAAFEKAIARAEEREELQRNKLARQASRSEAAATIELIKETEAARLTALSGVETAMNSLIDAIAQFEAQSERARLAYSRGLSFCSRQPAELRRLPHLQYSPHDLEVQPLTRTRLRDRLGGYMSSTFGALTVGDFGHGQFGPITWQHSIKLEKPWVEVERAVMDGMIRNDITPNLAYVIKNIPEDAAHA
;
A
#
# COMPACT_ATOMS: atom_id res chain seq x y z
N MET A 1 13.88 -52.12 -9.15
CA MET A 1 13.70 -52.46 -7.72
C MET A 1 12.20 -52.43 -7.41
N LYS A 2 11.62 -53.50 -6.85
CA LYS A 2 10.19 -53.53 -6.48
C LYS A 2 9.96 -52.71 -5.21
N SER A 3 8.95 -51.85 -5.20
CA SER A 3 8.54 -51.13 -3.99
C SER A 3 8.13 -52.12 -2.89
N PRO A 4 8.52 -51.89 -1.63
CA PRO A 4 8.12 -52.76 -0.52
C PRO A 4 6.59 -52.76 -0.33
N ILE A 5 6.04 -53.90 0.09
CA ILE A 5 4.61 -54.10 0.36
C ILE A 5 4.19 -53.19 1.54
N THR A 6 3.01 -52.57 1.43
CA THR A 6 2.45 -51.68 2.46
C THR A 6 1.96 -52.45 3.68
N SER A 7 1.90 -51.79 4.84
CA SER A 7 1.32 -52.33 6.07
C SER A 7 -0.12 -52.83 5.87
N THR A 8 -0.90 -52.11 5.06
CA THR A 8 -2.28 -52.45 4.71
C THR A 8 -2.40 -53.75 3.90
N ALA A 9 -1.53 -53.94 2.91
CA ALA A 9 -1.50 -55.17 2.12
C ALA A 9 -1.02 -56.37 2.95
N LEU A 10 -0.03 -56.18 3.84
CA LEU A 10 0.42 -57.22 4.76
C LEU A 10 -0.66 -57.60 5.78
N ARG A 11 -1.43 -56.63 6.30
CA ARG A 11 -2.58 -56.87 7.19
C ARG A 11 -3.71 -57.64 6.48
N SER A 12 -3.93 -57.41 5.18
CA SER A 12 -4.88 -58.20 4.39
C SER A 12 -4.45 -59.67 4.32
N GLN A 13 -3.20 -59.91 3.95
CA GLN A 13 -2.62 -61.27 3.87
C GLN A 13 -2.62 -61.96 5.23
N GLN A 14 -2.32 -61.24 6.32
CA GLN A 14 -2.39 -61.77 7.68
C GLN A 14 -3.81 -62.24 8.05
N ARG A 15 -4.86 -61.50 7.65
CA ARG A 15 -6.25 -61.92 7.90
C ARG A 15 -6.62 -63.18 7.13
N GLU A 16 -6.18 -63.30 5.89
CA GLU A 16 -6.39 -64.50 5.06
C GLU A 16 -5.67 -65.72 5.66
N THR A 17 -4.42 -65.57 6.08
CA THR A 17 -3.64 -66.60 6.80
C THR A 17 -4.31 -66.98 8.13
N LYS A 18 -4.84 -66.01 8.87
CA LYS A 18 -5.57 -66.27 10.13
C LYS A 18 -6.87 -67.06 9.88
N ALA A 19 -7.63 -66.71 8.84
CA ALA A 19 -8.84 -67.43 8.46
C ALA A 19 -8.52 -68.87 8.02
N ARG A 20 -7.42 -69.06 7.29
CA ARG A 20 -6.93 -70.40 6.90
C ARG A 20 -6.52 -71.23 8.11
N LEU A 21 -5.78 -70.65 9.06
CA LEU A 21 -5.39 -71.33 10.28
C LEU A 21 -6.61 -71.76 11.11
N GLU A 22 -7.63 -70.91 11.21
CA GLU A 22 -8.86 -71.21 11.93
C GLU A 22 -9.65 -72.35 11.25
N ALA A 23 -9.76 -72.31 9.91
CA ALA A 23 -10.40 -73.38 9.15
C ALA A 23 -9.67 -74.73 9.33
N LEU A 24 -8.33 -74.72 9.34
CA LEU A 24 -7.53 -75.93 9.59
C LEU A 24 -7.71 -76.48 11.01
N ARG A 25 -7.84 -75.60 12.01
CA ARG A 25 -8.11 -76.00 13.40
C ARG A 25 -9.53 -76.52 13.59
N GLN A 26 -10.51 -75.89 12.97
CA GLN A 26 -11.90 -76.34 13.01
C GLN A 26 -12.07 -77.73 12.39
N ALA A 27 -11.44 -77.97 11.23
CA ALA A 27 -11.44 -79.29 10.60
C ALA A 27 -10.75 -80.37 11.47
N GLN A 28 -9.72 -79.99 12.24
CA GLN A 28 -9.10 -80.87 13.24
C GLN A 28 -10.06 -81.22 14.38
N VAL A 29 -10.77 -80.22 14.91
CA VAL A 29 -11.75 -80.42 15.99
C VAL A 29 -12.88 -81.33 15.52
N GLU A 30 -13.44 -81.08 14.33
CA GLU A 30 -14.51 -81.90 13.74
C GLU A 30 -14.07 -83.36 13.55
N ALA A 31 -12.86 -83.58 13.04
CA ALA A 31 -12.32 -84.93 12.88
C ALA A 31 -12.16 -85.68 14.22
N LEU A 32 -11.80 -84.97 15.29
CA LEU A 32 -11.71 -85.53 16.64
C LEU A 32 -13.09 -85.83 17.23
N GLU A 33 -14.07 -84.95 17.04
CA GLU A 33 -15.46 -85.15 17.49
C GLU A 33 -16.12 -86.36 16.80
N GLU A 34 -15.80 -86.62 15.54
CA GLU A 34 -16.33 -87.74 14.76
C GLU A 34 -15.56 -89.06 14.93
N GLY A 35 -14.51 -89.08 15.75
CA GLY A 35 -13.72 -90.29 16.02
C GLY A 35 -12.87 -90.80 14.85
N ARG A 36 -12.57 -89.94 13.86
CA ARG A 36 -11.70 -90.29 12.73
C ARG A 36 -10.23 -90.16 13.14
N THR A 37 -9.37 -91.04 12.62
CA THR A 37 -7.90 -90.89 12.79
C THR A 37 -7.40 -89.65 12.06
N PHE A 38 -6.76 -88.74 12.78
CA PHE A 38 -6.18 -87.52 12.23
C PHE A 38 -4.76 -87.76 11.67
N GLU A 39 -4.52 -87.40 10.40
CA GLU A 39 -3.16 -87.35 9.83
C GLU A 39 -2.47 -86.06 10.24
N HIS A 40 -1.23 -86.14 10.74
CA HIS A 40 -0.47 -84.99 11.22
C HIS A 40 -0.27 -83.94 10.11
N ASN A 41 -1.01 -82.83 10.15
CA ASN A 41 -0.91 -81.76 9.17
C ASN A 41 0.08 -80.66 9.62
N ASN A 42 1.24 -80.60 8.96
CA ASN A 42 2.26 -79.55 9.18
C ASN A 42 1.82 -78.15 8.75
N GLU A 43 0.72 -78.00 8.01
CA GLU A 43 0.24 -76.70 7.54
C GLU A 43 -0.12 -75.77 8.70
N ILE A 44 -0.59 -76.29 9.85
CA ILE A 44 -0.91 -75.45 11.02
C ILE A 44 0.35 -74.77 11.57
N LEU A 45 1.46 -75.50 11.65
CA LEU A 45 2.75 -74.95 12.08
C LEU A 45 3.25 -73.89 11.08
N VAL A 46 3.14 -74.19 9.78
CA VAL A 46 3.53 -73.26 8.70
C VAL A 46 2.69 -71.98 8.72
N GLU A 47 1.36 -72.08 8.89
CA GLU A 47 0.48 -70.91 8.97
C GLU A 47 0.71 -70.11 10.28
N MET A 48 1.03 -70.78 11.39
CA MET A 48 1.43 -70.11 12.64
C MET A 48 2.76 -69.34 12.49
N GLU A 49 3.77 -69.93 11.87
CA GLU A 49 5.04 -69.26 11.58
C GLU A 49 4.86 -68.08 10.61
N LYS A 50 4.01 -68.25 9.58
CA LYS A 50 3.62 -67.16 8.68
C LYS A 50 2.96 -66.01 9.43
N LEU A 51 2.06 -66.27 10.37
CA LEU A 51 1.43 -65.23 11.19
C LEU A 51 2.46 -64.44 12.02
N ALA A 52 3.41 -65.13 12.66
CA ALA A 52 4.49 -64.48 13.40
C ALA A 52 5.42 -63.66 12.48
N ALA A 53 5.67 -64.14 11.26
CA ALA A 53 6.40 -63.39 10.24
C ALA A 53 5.63 -62.15 9.76
N PHE A 54 4.31 -62.25 9.59
CA PHE A 54 3.44 -61.13 9.21
C PHE A 54 3.42 -60.06 10.29
N GLU A 55 3.33 -60.41 11.58
CA GLU A 55 3.38 -59.42 12.67
C GLU A 55 4.66 -58.59 12.63
N LYS A 56 5.81 -59.25 12.48
CA LYS A 56 7.11 -58.55 12.34
C LYS A 56 7.20 -57.73 11.06
N ALA A 57 6.67 -58.24 9.94
CA ALA A 57 6.68 -57.54 8.66
C ALA A 57 5.78 -56.29 8.68
N ILE A 58 4.61 -56.38 9.32
CA ILE A 58 3.66 -55.27 9.50
C ILE A 58 4.29 -54.18 10.36
N ALA A 59 4.86 -54.53 11.52
CA ALA A 59 5.52 -53.55 12.39
C ALA A 59 6.65 -52.79 11.66
N ARG A 60 7.48 -53.49 10.88
CA ARG A 60 8.53 -52.86 10.07
C ARG A 60 7.98 -52.04 8.89
N ALA A 61 6.83 -52.41 8.33
CA ALA A 61 6.19 -51.66 7.27
C ALA A 61 5.59 -50.35 7.82
N GLU A 62 4.92 -50.41 8.96
CA GLU A 62 4.36 -49.23 9.65
C GLU A 62 5.45 -48.24 10.06
N GLU A 63 6.55 -48.71 10.62
CA GLU A 63 7.69 -47.84 10.99
C GLU A 63 8.26 -47.10 9.77
N ARG A 64 8.45 -47.80 8.64
CA ARG A 64 8.93 -47.18 7.39
C ARG A 64 7.94 -46.18 6.81
N GLU A 65 6.64 -46.51 6.82
CA GLU A 65 5.59 -45.63 6.36
C GLU A 65 5.49 -44.37 7.23
N GLU A 66 5.58 -44.51 8.55
CA GLU A 66 5.61 -43.42 9.52
C GLU A 66 6.82 -42.50 9.30
N LEU A 67 8.02 -43.07 9.17
CA LEU A 67 9.23 -42.32 8.85
C LEU A 67 9.10 -41.54 7.54
N GLN A 68 8.53 -42.17 6.50
CA GLN A 68 8.34 -41.54 5.20
C GLN A 68 7.28 -40.41 5.29
N ARG A 69 6.17 -40.62 5.99
CA ARG A 69 5.16 -39.58 6.25
C ARG A 69 5.76 -38.40 6.99
N ASN A 70 6.53 -38.65 8.05
CA ASN A 70 7.19 -37.60 8.82
C ASN A 70 8.23 -36.84 7.99
N LYS A 71 8.96 -37.53 7.11
CA LYS A 71 9.90 -36.89 6.18
C LYS A 71 9.18 -35.97 5.19
N LEU A 72 8.09 -36.43 4.58
CA LEU A 72 7.28 -35.64 3.65
C LEU A 72 6.65 -34.43 4.36
N ALA A 73 6.09 -34.62 5.55
CA ALA A 73 5.51 -33.54 6.34
C ALA A 73 6.57 -32.46 6.68
N ARG A 74 7.76 -32.86 7.12
CA ARG A 74 8.87 -31.92 7.37
C ARG A 74 9.33 -31.17 6.12
N GLN A 75 9.36 -31.84 4.97
CA GLN A 75 9.69 -31.20 3.70
C GLN A 75 8.62 -30.20 3.28
N ALA A 76 7.34 -30.55 3.42
CA ALA A 76 6.22 -29.65 3.16
C ALA A 76 6.29 -28.41 4.06
N SER A 77 6.46 -28.58 5.38
CA SER A 77 6.58 -27.45 6.31
C SER A 77 7.81 -26.57 6.02
N ARG A 78 8.93 -27.17 5.59
CA ARG A 78 10.11 -26.40 5.16
C ARG A 78 9.83 -25.58 3.90
N SER A 79 9.14 -26.16 2.93
CA SER A 79 8.77 -25.48 1.69
C SER A 79 7.81 -24.33 1.96
N GLU A 80 6.81 -24.54 2.81
CA GLU A 80 5.85 -23.52 3.21
C GLU A 80 6.54 -22.39 3.97
N ALA A 81 7.37 -22.70 4.96
CA ALA A 81 8.14 -21.69 5.70
C ALA A 81 9.04 -20.86 4.78
N ALA A 82 9.71 -21.49 3.81
CA ALA A 82 10.52 -20.78 2.82
C ALA A 82 9.67 -19.84 1.96
N ALA A 83 8.50 -20.29 1.47
CA ALA A 83 7.59 -19.46 0.70
C ALA A 83 7.04 -18.28 1.52
N THR A 84 6.70 -18.51 2.79
CA THR A 84 6.27 -17.44 3.71
C THR A 84 7.37 -16.42 3.96
N ILE A 85 8.62 -16.85 4.13
CA ILE A 85 9.76 -15.93 4.30
C ILE A 85 9.92 -15.03 3.07
N GLU A 86 9.87 -15.59 1.87
CA GLU A 86 9.99 -14.79 0.64
C GLU A 86 8.82 -13.82 0.48
N LEU A 87 7.58 -14.25 0.75
CA LEU A 87 6.41 -13.37 0.73
C LEU A 87 6.56 -12.20 1.73
N ILE A 88 7.06 -12.47 2.94
CA ILE A 88 7.30 -11.42 3.94
C ILE A 88 8.34 -10.43 3.43
N LYS A 89 9.46 -10.90 2.86
CA LYS A 89 10.51 -10.02 2.30
C LYS A 89 10.00 -9.18 1.15
N GLU A 90 9.24 -9.76 0.23
CA GLU A 90 8.64 -9.05 -0.89
C GLU A 90 7.66 -7.97 -0.40
N THR A 91 6.82 -8.31 0.58
CA THR A 91 5.87 -7.36 1.18
C THR A 91 6.58 -6.25 1.93
N GLU A 92 7.65 -6.56 2.67
CA GLU A 92 8.50 -5.58 3.35
C GLU A 92 9.14 -4.62 2.34
N ALA A 93 9.76 -5.16 1.29
CA ALA A 93 10.39 -4.36 0.24
C ALA A 93 9.37 -3.45 -0.47
N ALA A 94 8.19 -3.97 -0.80
CA ALA A 94 7.11 -3.18 -1.40
C ALA A 94 6.63 -2.07 -0.45
N ARG A 95 6.46 -2.37 0.84
CA ARG A 95 6.05 -1.39 1.86
C ARG A 95 7.09 -0.28 2.03
N LEU A 96 8.38 -0.62 2.09
CA LEU A 96 9.47 0.35 2.20
C LEU A 96 9.58 1.21 0.94
N THR A 97 9.41 0.62 -0.23
CA THR A 97 9.37 1.35 -1.51
C THR A 97 8.20 2.34 -1.54
N ALA A 98 7.01 1.92 -1.13
CA ALA A 98 5.85 2.80 -1.04
C ALA A 98 6.08 3.96 -0.07
N LEU A 99 6.69 3.70 1.11
CA LEU A 99 7.02 4.73 2.09
C LEU A 99 8.04 5.74 1.55
N SER A 100 9.08 5.27 0.86
CA SER A 100 10.05 6.14 0.18
C SER A 100 9.40 7.00 -0.90
N GLY A 101 8.42 6.46 -1.63
CA GLY A 101 7.59 7.21 -2.58
C GLY A 101 6.80 8.33 -1.91
N VAL A 102 6.21 8.07 -0.73
CA VAL A 102 5.52 9.08 0.08
C VAL A 102 6.49 10.18 0.53
N GLU A 103 7.66 9.82 1.05
CA GLU A 103 8.69 10.78 1.47
C GLU A 103 9.12 11.69 0.31
N THR A 104 9.38 11.10 -0.87
CA THR A 104 9.76 11.85 -2.08
C THR A 104 8.67 12.84 -2.50
N ALA A 105 7.41 12.42 -2.46
CA ALA A 105 6.28 13.29 -2.79
C ALA A 105 6.12 14.43 -1.78
N MET A 106 6.32 14.16 -0.49
CA MET A 106 6.26 15.16 0.57
C MET A 106 7.38 16.20 0.44
N ASN A 107 8.61 15.77 0.15
CA ASN A 107 9.72 16.69 -0.11
C ASN A 107 9.45 17.55 -1.36
N SER A 108 8.95 16.93 -2.44
CA SER A 108 8.55 17.66 -3.65
C SER A 108 7.45 18.69 -3.39
N LEU A 109 6.49 18.38 -2.50
CA LEU A 109 5.45 19.31 -2.08
C LEU A 109 6.05 20.52 -1.34
N ILE A 110 7.00 20.29 -0.42
CA ILE A 110 7.68 21.36 0.31
C ILE A 110 8.43 22.28 -0.65
N ASP A 111 9.16 21.71 -1.62
CA ASP A 111 9.89 22.48 -2.63
C ASP A 111 8.93 23.30 -3.51
N ALA A 112 7.81 22.71 -3.93
CA ALA A 112 6.79 23.41 -4.71
C ALA A 112 6.15 24.58 -3.94
N ILE A 113 5.88 24.40 -2.64
CA ILE A 113 5.38 25.46 -1.77
C ILE A 113 6.41 26.59 -1.64
N ALA A 114 7.69 26.27 -1.43
CA ALA A 114 8.75 27.26 -1.35
C ALA A 114 8.92 28.05 -2.66
N GLN A 115 8.85 27.35 -3.80
CA GLN A 115 8.90 28.00 -5.11
C GLN A 115 7.70 28.93 -5.32
N PHE A 116 6.50 28.50 -4.94
CA PHE A 116 5.31 29.33 -5.01
C PHE A 116 5.40 30.56 -4.10
N GLU A 117 5.84 30.42 -2.84
CA GLU A 117 6.11 31.56 -1.94
C GLU A 117 7.09 32.56 -2.58
N ALA A 118 8.16 32.08 -3.21
CA ALA A 118 9.13 32.94 -3.89
C ALA A 118 8.53 33.68 -5.09
N GLN A 119 7.68 33.04 -5.89
CA GLN A 119 7.01 33.72 -7.02
C GLN A 119 5.96 34.72 -6.54
N SER A 120 5.21 34.40 -5.48
CA SER A 120 4.26 35.34 -4.87
C SER A 120 4.95 36.58 -4.32
N GLU A 121 6.13 36.42 -3.68
CA GLU A 121 6.92 37.56 -3.21
C GLU A 121 7.45 38.41 -4.38
N ARG A 122 7.93 37.79 -5.46
CA ARG A 122 8.31 38.52 -6.69
C ARG A 122 7.13 39.30 -7.27
N ALA A 123 5.95 38.70 -7.33
CA ALA A 123 4.73 39.36 -7.79
C ALA A 123 4.34 40.54 -6.89
N ARG A 124 4.44 40.37 -5.57
CA ARG A 124 4.20 41.43 -4.58
C ARG A 124 5.14 42.62 -4.79
N LEU A 125 6.43 42.36 -4.96
CA LEU A 125 7.45 43.39 -5.21
C LEU A 125 7.22 44.12 -6.54
N ALA A 126 6.91 43.37 -7.61
CA ALA A 126 6.61 43.95 -8.91
C ALA A 126 5.36 44.85 -8.85
N TYR A 127 4.31 44.38 -8.18
CA TYR A 127 3.10 45.16 -7.96
C TYR A 127 3.38 46.41 -7.13
N SER A 128 4.05 46.29 -5.98
CA SER A 128 4.39 47.43 -5.12
C SER A 128 5.23 48.48 -5.85
N ARG A 129 6.19 48.04 -6.68
CA ARG A 129 6.98 48.95 -7.53
C ARG A 129 6.10 49.66 -8.56
N GLY A 130 5.22 48.93 -9.25
CA GLY A 130 4.29 49.51 -10.22
C GLY A 130 3.35 50.53 -9.56
N LEU A 131 2.83 50.20 -8.38
CA LEU A 131 1.93 51.06 -7.62
C LEU A 131 2.63 52.35 -7.19
N SER A 132 3.85 52.22 -6.64
CA SER A 132 4.70 53.36 -6.27
C SER A 132 5.07 54.24 -7.46
N PHE A 133 5.23 53.66 -8.65
CA PHE A 133 5.47 54.44 -9.86
C PHE A 133 4.21 55.22 -10.26
N CYS A 134 3.05 54.56 -10.32
CA CYS A 134 1.78 55.18 -10.69
C CYS A 134 1.36 56.27 -9.69
N SER A 135 1.59 56.09 -8.39
CA SER A 135 1.23 57.06 -7.35
C SER A 135 2.02 58.38 -7.45
N ARG A 136 3.23 58.32 -8.00
CA ARG A 136 4.11 59.48 -8.22
C ARG A 136 3.84 60.21 -9.54
N GLN A 137 3.02 59.67 -10.44
CA GLN A 137 2.73 60.33 -11.71
C GLN A 137 1.91 61.60 -11.50
N PRO A 138 2.12 62.67 -12.30
CA PRO A 138 1.24 63.84 -12.30
C PRO A 138 -0.18 63.45 -12.72
N ALA A 139 -1.20 64.21 -12.31
CA ALA A 139 -2.61 63.87 -12.51
C ALA A 139 -2.97 63.64 -13.99
N GLU A 140 -2.32 64.38 -14.90
CA GLU A 140 -2.50 64.31 -16.36
C GLU A 140 -2.03 62.99 -16.97
N LEU A 141 -1.10 62.29 -16.32
CA LEU A 141 -0.57 60.99 -16.77
C LEU A 141 -1.24 59.80 -16.06
N ARG A 142 -2.28 60.03 -15.26
CA ARG A 142 -3.03 58.97 -14.59
C ARG A 142 -4.25 58.58 -15.44
N ARG A 143 -4.46 57.27 -15.66
CA ARG A 143 -5.65 56.76 -16.38
C ARG A 143 -6.95 57.25 -15.73
N LEU A 144 -6.93 57.35 -14.40
CA LEU A 144 -8.01 57.86 -13.57
C LEU A 144 -7.47 59.06 -12.77
N PRO A 145 -7.83 60.31 -13.10
CA PRO A 145 -7.25 61.52 -12.49
C PRO A 145 -7.43 61.61 -10.97
N HIS A 146 -8.53 61.04 -10.46
CA HIS A 146 -8.88 61.02 -9.04
C HIS A 146 -8.29 59.83 -8.27
N LEU A 147 -7.68 58.87 -8.96
CA LEU A 147 -7.08 57.70 -8.32
C LEU A 147 -5.75 58.12 -7.69
N GLN A 148 -5.73 58.18 -6.36
CA GLN A 148 -4.52 58.30 -5.56
C GLN A 148 -4.34 57.03 -4.77
N TYR A 149 -3.25 56.32 -5.01
CA TYR A 149 -2.90 55.15 -4.23
C TYR A 149 -2.41 55.60 -2.85
N SER A 150 -3.12 55.16 -1.82
CA SER A 150 -2.78 55.44 -0.43
C SER A 150 -1.66 54.51 0.05
N PRO A 151 -0.96 54.85 1.14
CA PRO A 151 -0.04 53.93 1.83
C PRO A 151 -0.68 52.58 2.21
N HIS A 152 -1.99 52.53 2.43
CA HIS A 152 -2.71 51.29 2.70
C HIS A 152 -2.95 50.46 1.44
N ASP A 153 -3.01 51.07 0.24
CA ASP A 153 -3.04 50.32 -1.03
C ASP A 153 -1.67 49.72 -1.38
N LEU A 154 -0.59 50.35 -0.87
CA LEU A 154 0.78 49.85 -0.94
C LEU A 154 1.01 48.63 -0.03
N GLU A 155 0.18 48.45 1.00
CA GLU A 155 0.04 47.17 1.69
C GLU A 155 -0.78 46.24 0.79
N VAL A 156 -0.09 45.57 -0.12
CA VAL A 156 -0.62 44.58 -1.08
C VAL A 156 -1.21 43.38 -0.34
N GLN A 157 -2.31 43.60 0.39
CA GLN A 157 -2.87 42.69 1.40
C GLN A 157 -3.04 41.26 0.88
N PRO A 158 -3.56 41.02 -0.34
CA PRO A 158 -3.74 39.66 -0.86
C PRO A 158 -2.44 38.91 -1.16
N LEU A 159 -1.34 39.63 -1.41
CA LEU A 159 -0.02 39.05 -1.72
C LEU A 159 0.92 39.04 -0.52
N THR A 160 0.44 39.42 0.67
CA THR A 160 1.23 39.30 1.90
C THR A 160 1.49 37.83 2.24
N ARG A 161 2.64 37.58 2.88
CA ARG A 161 3.04 36.23 3.31
C ARG A 161 1.99 35.56 4.20
N THR A 162 1.35 36.31 5.09
CA THR A 162 0.30 35.79 5.98
C THR A 162 -0.91 35.30 5.18
N ARG A 163 -1.45 36.12 4.28
CA ARG A 163 -2.61 35.73 3.45
C ARG A 163 -2.28 34.60 2.48
N LEU A 164 -1.05 34.56 1.97
CA LEU A 164 -0.57 33.47 1.14
C LEU A 164 -0.57 32.14 1.90
N ARG A 165 -0.06 32.15 3.15
CA ARG A 165 -0.05 30.98 4.02
C ARG A 165 -1.45 30.52 4.39
N ASP A 166 -2.38 31.45 4.66
CA ASP A 166 -3.78 31.11 4.91
C ASP A 166 -4.40 30.39 3.71
N ARG A 167 -4.16 30.89 2.49
CA ARG A 167 -4.66 30.24 1.26
C ARG A 167 -4.01 28.89 1.00
N LEU A 168 -2.69 28.77 1.17
CA LEU A 168 -1.97 27.49 1.08
C LEU A 168 -2.51 26.48 2.08
N GLY A 169 -2.79 26.90 3.32
CA GLY A 169 -3.45 26.07 4.32
C GLY A 169 -4.84 25.61 3.89
N GLY A 170 -5.63 26.51 3.29
CA GLY A 170 -6.93 26.18 2.70
C GLY A 170 -6.84 25.19 1.53
N TYR A 171 -5.86 25.37 0.65
CA TYR A 171 -5.56 24.47 -0.46
C TYR A 171 -5.20 23.06 0.04
N MET A 172 -4.23 22.97 0.94
CA MET A 172 -3.84 21.71 1.57
C MET A 172 -5.02 21.04 2.27
N SER A 173 -5.81 21.81 3.05
CA SER A 173 -7.00 21.29 3.72
C SER A 173 -8.04 20.73 2.73
N SER A 174 -8.22 21.36 1.57
CA SER A 174 -9.09 20.86 0.51
C SER A 174 -8.62 19.52 -0.07
N THR A 175 -7.30 19.32 -0.21
CA THR A 175 -6.70 18.06 -0.67
C THR A 175 -6.82 16.97 0.40
N PHE A 176 -6.55 17.30 1.66
CA PHE A 176 -6.70 16.36 2.77
C PHE A 176 -8.17 15.99 3.01
N GLY A 177 -9.12 16.85 2.63
CA GLY A 177 -10.55 16.52 2.56
C GLY A 177 -10.89 15.38 1.59
N ALA A 178 -10.03 15.07 0.60
CA ALA A 178 -10.20 13.87 -0.24
C ALA A 178 -9.84 12.59 0.53
N LEU A 179 -8.96 12.66 1.53
CA LEU A 179 -8.62 11.52 2.39
C LEU A 179 -9.72 11.20 3.41
N THR A 180 -10.61 12.16 3.70
CA THR A 180 -11.73 11.98 4.64
C THR A 180 -12.93 11.22 4.05
N VAL A 181 -12.83 10.70 2.82
CA VAL A 181 -13.91 9.93 2.15
C VAL A 181 -13.86 8.42 2.51
N GLY A 182 -13.10 8.02 3.54
CA GLY A 182 -13.02 6.65 4.08
C GLY A 182 -12.82 6.60 5.60
N ASP A 183 -12.42 5.45 6.16
CA ASP A 183 -12.27 5.13 7.61
C ASP A 183 -11.45 6.14 8.46
N PHE A 184 -10.80 7.13 7.84
CA PHE A 184 -10.12 8.24 8.49
C PHE A 184 -11.10 9.35 8.85
N GLY A 185 -11.93 9.09 9.87
CA GLY A 185 -12.89 10.06 10.41
C GLY A 185 -12.23 11.35 10.93
N HIS A 186 -12.98 12.45 10.85
CA HIS A 186 -12.78 13.70 11.59
C HIS A 186 -11.48 14.49 11.36
N GLY A 187 -10.98 14.52 10.12
CA GLY A 187 -9.92 15.47 9.77
C GLY A 187 -8.62 15.28 10.56
N GLN A 188 -8.29 14.02 10.85
CA GLN A 188 -7.10 13.64 11.59
C GLN A 188 -6.32 12.57 10.82
N PHE A 189 -5.01 12.78 10.70
CA PHE A 189 -4.05 11.79 10.20
C PHE A 189 -2.88 11.72 11.17
N GLY A 190 -2.89 10.72 12.06
CA GLY A 190 -1.93 10.61 13.15
C GLY A 190 -2.01 11.83 14.09
N PRO A 191 -0.89 12.52 14.39
CA PRO A 191 -0.89 13.73 15.23
C PRO A 191 -1.33 14.99 14.47
N ILE A 192 -1.52 14.92 13.15
CA ILE A 192 -1.92 16.06 12.32
C ILE A 192 -3.44 16.14 12.31
N THR A 193 -3.97 17.27 12.75
CA THR A 193 -5.41 17.56 12.74
C THR A 193 -5.68 18.80 11.91
N TRP A 194 -6.75 18.78 11.13
CA TRP A 194 -7.29 19.96 10.43
C TRP A 194 -8.75 20.15 10.82
N GLN A 195 -9.05 21.34 11.35
CA GLN A 195 -10.36 21.62 11.95
C GLN A 195 -11.45 21.89 10.89
N HIS A 196 -11.07 22.20 9.64
CA HIS A 196 -12.01 22.63 8.60
C HIS A 196 -11.55 22.13 7.23
N SER A 197 -12.19 21.09 6.68
CA SER A 197 -12.02 20.72 5.27
C SER A 197 -12.85 21.67 4.40
N ILE A 198 -12.26 22.77 3.96
CA ILE A 198 -12.91 23.66 2.99
C ILE A 198 -12.82 22.97 1.64
N LYS A 199 -13.94 22.46 1.12
CA LYS A 199 -14.00 22.03 -0.27
C LYS A 199 -13.97 23.26 -1.14
N LEU A 200 -12.90 23.41 -1.93
CA LEU A 200 -12.83 24.49 -2.90
C LEU A 200 -13.74 24.14 -4.07
N GLU A 201 -14.63 25.08 -4.43
CA GLU A 201 -15.50 24.95 -5.60
C GLU A 201 -14.74 25.12 -6.92
N LYS A 202 -13.54 25.73 -6.86
CA LYS A 202 -12.70 26.04 -8.02
C LYS A 202 -11.29 25.49 -7.88
N PRO A 203 -10.60 25.16 -9.00
CA PRO A 203 -9.18 24.84 -9.00
C PRO A 203 -8.33 25.95 -8.38
N TRP A 204 -7.23 25.58 -7.70
CA TRP A 204 -6.35 26.54 -7.00
C TRP A 204 -5.85 27.66 -7.91
N VAL A 205 -5.53 27.33 -9.17
CA VAL A 205 -5.06 28.29 -10.17
C VAL A 205 -6.12 29.35 -10.50
N GLU A 206 -7.41 28.99 -10.50
CA GLU A 206 -8.49 29.95 -10.75
C GLU A 206 -8.70 30.89 -9.56
N VAL A 207 -8.57 30.36 -8.34
CA VAL A 207 -8.62 31.17 -7.12
C VAL A 207 -7.47 32.19 -7.12
N GLU A 208 -6.23 31.77 -7.40
CA GLU A 208 -5.10 32.68 -7.49
C GLU A 208 -5.23 33.66 -8.67
N ARG A 209 -5.76 33.22 -9.83
CA ARG A 209 -6.02 34.12 -10.95
C ARG A 209 -6.98 35.24 -10.57
N ALA A 210 -8.07 34.93 -9.85
CA ALA A 210 -9.02 35.94 -9.40
C ALA A 210 -8.37 36.98 -8.46
N VAL A 211 -7.45 36.54 -7.57
CA VAL A 211 -6.67 37.44 -6.71
C VAL A 211 -5.78 38.37 -7.55
N MET A 212 -5.11 37.83 -8.56
CA MET A 212 -4.18 38.58 -9.41
C MET A 212 -4.89 39.50 -10.42
N ASP A 213 -6.05 39.10 -10.93
CA ASP A 213 -6.77 39.81 -12.00
C ASP A 213 -7.21 41.21 -11.55
N GLY A 214 -7.74 41.33 -10.32
CA GLY A 214 -8.13 42.63 -9.77
C GLY A 214 -6.96 43.61 -9.66
N MET A 215 -5.79 43.10 -9.28
CA MET A 215 -4.62 43.92 -8.94
C MET A 215 -3.73 44.21 -10.17
N ILE A 216 -3.27 43.17 -10.87
CA ILE A 216 -2.32 43.33 -11.96
C ILE A 216 -3.01 43.67 -13.27
N ARG A 217 -4.06 42.92 -13.65
CA ARG A 217 -4.66 43.04 -14.99
C ARG A 217 -5.60 44.24 -15.09
N ASN A 218 -6.38 44.50 -14.03
CA ASN A 218 -7.42 45.51 -14.07
C ASN A 218 -6.98 46.89 -13.54
N ASP A 219 -5.95 46.92 -12.70
CA ASP A 219 -5.45 48.15 -12.07
C ASP A 219 -4.04 48.56 -12.57
N ILE A 220 -2.96 47.86 -12.19
CA ILE A 220 -1.60 48.34 -12.49
C ILE A 220 -1.26 48.35 -13.98
N THR A 221 -1.48 47.24 -14.70
CA THR A 221 -1.05 47.13 -16.12
C THR A 221 -1.69 48.20 -17.00
N PRO A 222 -3.02 48.45 -16.92
CA PRO A 222 -3.64 49.49 -17.71
C PRO A 222 -3.20 50.92 -17.33
N ASN A 223 -2.92 51.18 -16.05
CA ASN A 223 -2.39 52.48 -15.62
C ASN A 223 -1.00 52.72 -16.18
N LEU A 224 -0.11 51.73 -16.13
CA LEU A 224 1.22 51.80 -16.75
C LEU A 224 1.13 51.97 -18.27
N ALA A 225 0.22 51.25 -18.93
CA ALA A 225 0.00 51.39 -20.37
C ALA A 225 -0.50 52.80 -20.75
N TYR A 226 -1.35 53.40 -19.91
CA TYR A 226 -1.79 54.78 -20.10
C TYR A 226 -0.63 55.76 -19.96
N VAL A 227 0.23 55.59 -18.95
CA VAL A 227 1.44 56.43 -18.79
C VAL A 227 2.32 56.34 -20.03
N ILE A 228 2.63 55.12 -20.51
CA ILE A 228 3.45 54.91 -21.71
C ILE A 228 2.84 55.63 -22.93
N LYS A 229 1.53 55.52 -23.13
CA LYS A 229 0.84 56.14 -24.28
C LYS A 229 0.90 57.68 -24.25
N ASN A 230 0.96 58.29 -23.08
CA ASN A 230 0.85 59.74 -22.91
C ASN A 230 2.19 60.44 -22.60
N ILE A 231 3.30 59.70 -22.52
CA ILE A 231 4.65 60.27 -22.50
C ILE A 231 5.13 60.34 -23.97
N PRO A 232 5.46 61.53 -24.52
CA PRO A 232 5.98 61.66 -25.88
C PRO A 232 7.32 60.90 -26.03
N GLU A 233 7.50 60.19 -27.14
CA GLU A 233 8.73 59.42 -27.43
C GLU A 233 10.00 60.30 -27.46
N ASP A 234 9.86 61.60 -27.72
CA ASP A 234 10.97 62.55 -27.87
C ASP A 234 11.45 63.23 -26.57
N ALA A 235 10.88 62.89 -25.40
CA ALA A 235 11.32 63.46 -24.12
C ALA A 235 12.62 62.82 -23.56
N ALA A 236 13.22 61.84 -24.25
CA ALA A 236 14.40 61.12 -23.77
C ALA A 236 15.75 61.81 -24.05
N HIS A 237 15.79 62.95 -24.75
CA HIS A 237 17.02 63.65 -25.13
C HIS A 237 17.02 65.18 -24.96
N ALA A 238 16.16 65.73 -24.08
CA ALA A 238 16.22 67.14 -23.69
C ALA A 238 16.68 67.31 -22.24
#